data_AF-A0AA51TZA6-F1
#
_entry.id   AF-A0AA51TZA6-F1
#
_cell.length_a   1.000
_cell.length_b   1.000
_cell.length_c   1.000
_cell.angle_alpha   90.00
_cell.angle_beta   90.00
_cell.angle_gamma   90.00
#
_symmetry.space_group_name_H-M   'P 1'
#
loop_
_entity.id
_entity.type
_entity.pdbx_description
1 polymer ?
#
loop_
_entity_poly.entity_id
_entity_poly.type
_entity_poly.pdbx_seq_one_letter_code
_entity_poly.pdbx_strand_id
1 'polypeptide(L)'
;MAFAINPAHATMPGYAALREKAVELEGVFLNTLVSEMFKGLETDTSLFGGGHAEETWRGMMAEEYAAEMARAGGIGIADQMVAALIETQGSMAAEPNLLSMGAYNK
;
A
#
# COMPACT_ATOMS: atom_id res chain seq x y z
N MET A 1 5.88 8.17 12.99
CA MET A 1 5.27 7.08 13.77
C MET A 1 5.34 5.83 12.91
N ALA A 2 6.16 4.84 13.28
CA ALA A 2 6.20 3.56 12.58
C ALA A 2 5.03 2.71 13.07
N PHE A 3 4.09 2.35 12.20
CA PHE A 3 3.04 1.39 12.51
C PHE A 3 3.73 0.01 12.50
N ALA A 4 4.29 -0.37 13.64
CA ALA A 4 4.96 -1.66 13.76
C ALA A 4 3.90 -2.76 13.67
N ILE A 5 3.90 -3.53 12.58
CA ILE A 5 3.11 -4.75 12.50
C ILE A 5 3.50 -5.61 13.70
N ASN A 6 2.50 -6.09 14.45
CA ASN A 6 2.73 -7.04 15.52
C ASN A 6 3.52 -8.24 14.96
N PRO A 7 4.71 -8.57 15.51
CA PRO A 7 5.56 -9.64 14.97
C PRO A 7 4.86 -11.01 14.97
N ALA A 8 3.82 -11.20 15.78
CA ALA A 8 2.99 -12.41 15.77
C ALA A 8 2.24 -12.62 14.44
N HIS A 9 1.96 -11.56 13.68
CA HIS A 9 1.26 -11.67 12.39
C HIS A 9 2.17 -12.24 11.29
N ALA A 10 3.48 -12.02 11.40
CA ALA A 10 4.47 -12.52 10.42
C ALA A 10 4.54 -14.05 10.38
N THR A 11 4.10 -14.73 11.45
CA THR A 11 4.07 -16.19 11.55
C THR A 11 2.76 -16.81 11.04
N MET A 12 1.78 -16.01 10.62
CA MET A 12 0.50 -16.51 10.13
C MET A 12 0.64 -17.20 8.76
N PRO A 13 -0.04 -18.34 8.53
CA PRO A 13 -0.09 -18.96 7.21
C PRO A 13 -0.59 -17.97 6.16
N GLY A 14 0.13 -17.84 5.04
CA GLY A 14 -0.24 -16.93 3.95
C GLY A 14 0.18 -15.46 4.15
N TYR A 15 0.79 -15.09 5.29
CA TYR A 15 1.27 -13.73 5.55
C TYR A 15 2.23 -13.22 4.46
N ALA A 16 3.19 -14.06 4.04
CA ALA A 16 4.18 -13.69 3.02
C ALA A 16 3.53 -13.35 1.68
N ALA A 17 2.58 -14.17 1.22
CA ALA A 17 1.85 -13.94 -0.02
C ALA A 17 0.93 -12.70 0.08
N LEU A 18 0.28 -12.51 1.23
CA LEU A 18 -0.53 -11.32 1.47
C LEU A 18 0.31 -10.04 1.43
N ARG A 19 1.50 -10.08 2.07
CA ARG A 19 2.44 -8.97 2.07
C ARG A 19 2.97 -8.66 0.67
N GLU A 20 3.32 -9.69 -0.11
CA GLU A 20 3.74 -9.52 -1.51
C GLU A 20 2.67 -8.78 -2.33
N LYS A 21 1.40 -9.19 -2.22
CA LYS A 21 0.28 -8.51 -2.89
C LYS A 21 0.04 -7.09 -2.40
N ALA A 22 0.25 -6.82 -1.12
CA ALA A 22 0.16 -5.47 -0.58
C ALA A 22 1.28 -4.56 -1.13
N VAL A 23 2.49 -5.08 -1.28
CA VAL A 23 3.63 -4.35 -1.90
C VAL A 23 3.36 -4.07 -3.38
N GLU A 24 2.83 -5.05 -4.13
CA GLU A 24 2.41 -4.84 -5.53
C GLU A 24 1.38 -3.70 -5.65
N LEU A 25 0.38 -3.67 -4.76
CA LEU A 25 -0.63 -2.61 -4.77
C LEU A 25 -0.04 -1.25 -4.36
N GLU A 26 0.86 -1.22 -3.38
CA GLU A 26 1.58 0.00 -2.99
C GLU A 26 2.38 0.57 -4.18
N GLY A 27 2.99 -0.28 -5.02
CA GLY A 27 3.65 0.15 -6.25
C GLY A 27 2.72 0.86 -7.22
N VAL A 28 1.51 0.32 -7.45
CA VAL A 28 0.49 0.95 -8.31
C VAL A 28 0.03 2.29 -7.73
N PHE A 29 -0.15 2.35 -6.42
CA PHE A 29 -0.53 3.59 -5.73
C PHE A 29 0.57 4.65 -5.81
N LEU A 30 1.82 4.27 -5.57
CA LEU A 30 2.98 5.16 -5.70
C LEU A 30 3.08 5.72 -7.12
N ASN A 31 2.93 4.87 -8.15
CA ASN A 31 2.91 5.34 -9.53
C ASN A 31 1.83 6.41 -9.76
N THR A 32 0.63 6.20 -9.21
CA THR A 32 -0.47 7.17 -9.30
C THR A 32 -0.12 8.48 -8.60
N LEU A 33 0.41 8.42 -7.37
CA LEU A 33 0.82 9.61 -6.63
C LEU A 33 1.94 10.38 -7.32
N VAL A 34 2.97 9.68 -7.78
CA VAL A 34 4.10 10.30 -8.48
C VAL A 34 3.61 10.94 -9.77
N SER A 35 2.75 10.26 -10.54
CA SER A 35 2.13 10.83 -11.74
C SER A 35 1.37 12.13 -11.44
N GLU A 36 0.56 12.18 -10.39
CA GLU A 36 -0.15 13.40 -9.99
C GLU A 36 0.80 14.51 -9.50
N MET A 37 1.85 14.15 -8.78
CA MET A 37 2.90 15.10 -8.36
C MET A 37 3.58 15.74 -9.58
N PHE A 38 3.92 14.95 -10.60
CA PHE A 38 4.51 15.45 -11.85
C PHE A 38 3.55 16.30 -12.67
N LYS A 39 2.25 16.01 -12.65
CA LYS A 39 1.22 16.89 -13.27
C LYS A 39 1.08 18.24 -12.53
N GLY A 40 1.27 18.24 -11.21
CA GLY A 40 1.20 19.43 -10.38
C GLY A 40 2.44 20.33 -10.45
N LEU A 41 3.56 19.83 -11.01
CA LEU A 41 4.69 20.65 -11.40
C LEU A 41 4.31 21.39 -12.68
N GLU A 42 3.66 22.56 -12.54
CA GLU A 42 3.39 23.45 -13.67
C GLU A 42 4.69 23.70 -14.43
N THR A 43 4.66 23.46 -15.74
CA THR A 43 5.69 23.95 -16.64
C THR A 43 5.68 25.46 -16.51
N ASP A 44 6.73 26.01 -15.89
CA ASP A 44 6.99 27.44 -15.91
C ASP A 44 6.69 27.92 -17.33
N THR A 45 5.74 28.85 -17.42
CA THR A 45 5.07 29.35 -18.63
C THR A 45 6.02 30.19 -19.49
N SER A 46 7.29 29.78 -19.54
CA SER A 46 8.34 30.37 -20.33
C SER A 46 8.30 29.76 -21.73
N LEU A 47 8.55 30.60 -22.73
CA LEU A 47 8.55 30.33 -24.17
C LEU A 47 9.40 29.11 -24.65
N PHE A 48 10.02 28.35 -23.74
CA PHE A 48 10.91 27.22 -24.01
C PHE A 48 10.55 25.93 -23.24
N GLY A 49 9.48 25.89 -22.43
CA GLY A 49 9.04 24.70 -21.70
C GLY A 49 7.68 24.16 -22.17
N GLY A 50 7.51 22.84 -22.19
CA GLY A 50 6.22 22.18 -22.45
C GLY A 50 6.06 21.58 -23.85
N GLY A 51 7.05 20.82 -24.34
CA GLY A 51 6.93 20.03 -25.57
C GLY A 51 6.55 18.56 -25.34
N HIS A 52 5.97 17.88 -26.33
CA HIS A 52 5.62 16.44 -26.25
C HIS A 52 6.80 15.51 -25.87
N ALA A 53 8.01 15.86 -26.31
CA ALA A 53 9.23 15.14 -25.93
C ALA A 53 9.57 15.30 -24.44
N GLU A 54 9.27 16.47 -23.88
CA GLU A 54 9.48 16.76 -22.46
C GLU A 54 8.44 16.03 -21.60
N GLU A 55 7.16 16.01 -22.02
CA GLU A 55 6.11 15.21 -21.37
C GLU A 55 6.48 13.72 -21.32
N THR A 56 6.96 13.19 -22.45
CA THR A 56 7.40 11.79 -22.54
C THR A 56 8.56 11.50 -21.58
N TRP A 57 9.57 12.37 -21.55
CA TRP A 57 10.73 12.20 -20.68
C TRP A 57 10.36 12.34 -19.18
N ARG A 58 9.45 13.27 -18.85
CA ARG A 58 8.92 13.41 -17.48
C ARG A 58 8.14 12.17 -17.05
N GLY A 59 7.35 11.57 -17.95
CA GLY A 59 6.66 10.30 -17.69
C GLY A 59 7.64 9.18 -17.35
N MET A 60 8.67 8.99 -18.17
CA MET A 60 9.71 7.99 -17.89
C MET A 60 10.45 8.25 -16.56
N MET A 61 10.74 9.51 -16.25
CA MET A 61 11.41 9.88 -15.00
C MET A 61 10.51 9.65 -13.77
N ALA A 62 9.21 9.92 -13.91
CA ALA A 62 8.22 9.64 -12.88
C ALA A 62 8.13 8.14 -12.59
N GLU A 63 8.14 7.30 -13.63
CA GLU A 63 8.15 5.85 -13.50
C GLU A 63 9.39 5.36 -12.74
N GLU A 64 10.59 5.81 -13.11
CA GLU A 64 11.84 5.44 -12.43
C GLU A 64 11.87 5.92 -10.97
N TYR A 65 11.40 7.13 -10.69
CA TYR A 65 11.34 7.65 -9.32
C TYR A 65 10.37 6.83 -8.47
N ALA A 66 9.18 6.50 -9.00
CA ALA A 66 8.22 5.65 -8.33
C ALA A 66 8.79 4.24 -8.07
N ALA A 67 9.51 3.67 -9.04
CA ALA A 67 10.16 2.36 -8.92
C ALA A 67 11.23 2.35 -7.84
N GLU A 68 12.09 3.37 -7.78
CA GLU A 68 13.12 3.49 -6.75
C GLU A 68 12.52 3.75 -5.36
N MET A 69 11.45 4.55 -5.25
CA MET A 69 10.70 4.71 -3.99
C MET A 69 10.12 3.38 -3.49
N ALA A 70 9.53 2.58 -4.38
CA ALA A 70 9.01 1.26 -4.03
C ALA A 70 10.13 0.31 -3.60
N ARG A 71 11.27 0.29 -4.31
CA ARG A 71 12.44 -0.55 -4.00
C ARG A 71 13.12 -0.18 -2.68
N ALA A 72 13.15 1.11 -2.34
CA ALA A 72 13.72 1.61 -1.09
C ALA A 72 12.90 1.21 0.15
N GLY A 73 11.79 0.50 -0.02
CA GLY A 73 10.92 0.04 1.06
C GLY A 73 9.51 0.66 1.03
N GLY A 74 9.16 1.37 -0.04
CA GLY A 74 7.86 2.02 -0.18
C GLY A 74 7.66 3.13 0.84
N ILE A 75 6.40 3.44 1.14
CA ILE A 75 6.03 4.44 2.16
C ILE A 75 5.35 3.80 3.39
N GLY A 76 5.29 2.47 3.42
CA GLY A 76 4.73 1.69 4.52
C GLY A 76 3.20 1.55 4.47
N ILE A 77 2.58 1.77 3.30
CA ILE A 77 1.14 1.51 3.10
C ILE A 77 0.88 0.02 3.03
N ALA A 78 1.76 -0.75 2.38
CA ALA A 78 1.62 -2.20 2.29
C ALA A 78 1.48 -2.83 3.68
N ASP A 79 2.30 -2.38 4.63
CA ASP A 79 2.28 -2.87 6.00
C ASP A 79 0.97 -2.53 6.75
N GLN A 80 0.44 -1.33 6.54
CA GLN A 80 -0.84 -0.89 7.09
C GLN A 80 -2.02 -1.69 6.51
N MET A 81 -1.99 -1.96 5.20
CA MET A 81 -3.02 -2.77 4.55
C MET A 81 -3.03 -4.20 5.09
N VAL A 82 -1.86 -4.83 5.23
CA VAL A 82 -1.75 -6.18 5.80
C VAL A 82 -2.31 -6.21 7.23
N ALA A 83 -1.98 -5.21 8.05
CA ALA A 83 -2.52 -5.11 9.41
C ALA A 83 -4.05 -5.01 9.42
N ALA A 84 -4.63 -4.13 8.60
CA ALA A 84 -6.09 -3.94 8.52
C ALA A 84 -6.81 -5.20 8.00
N LEU A 85 -6.24 -5.90 7.02
CA LEU A 85 -6.81 -7.14 6.48
C LEU A 85 -6.76 -8.28 7.50
N ILE A 86 -5.71 -8.37 8.32
CA ILE A 86 -5.62 -9.38 9.39
C ILE A 86 -6.63 -9.08 10.48
N GLU A 87 -6.78 -7.81 10.88
CA GLU A 87 -7.78 -7.39 11.86
C GLU A 87 -9.21 -7.72 11.39
N THR A 88 -9.52 -7.44 10.12
CA THR A 88 -10.82 -7.75 9.52
C THR A 88 -11.09 -9.26 9.47
N GLN A 89 -10.08 -10.08 9.16
CA GLN A 89 -10.23 -11.54 9.18
C GLN A 89 -10.41 -12.07 10.61
N GLY A 90 -9.71 -11.50 11.58
CA GLY A 90 -9.84 -11.86 12.99
C GLY A 90 -11.23 -11.54 13.55
N SER A 91 -11.81 -10.41 13.17
CA SER A 91 -13.17 -10.03 13.59
C SER A 91 -14.26 -10.86 12.90
N MET A 92 -14.04 -11.31 11.66
CA MET A 92 -14.96 -12.21 10.95
C MET A 92 -14.92 -13.66 11.45
N ALA A 93 -13.75 -14.14 11.89
CA ALA A 93 -13.61 -15.51 12.42
C ALA A 93 -14.13 -15.66 13.87
N ALA A 94 -14.25 -14.55 14.59
CA ALA A 94 -14.80 -14.49 15.93
C ALA A 94 -16.34 -14.42 15.91
N GLU A 95 -17.00 -15.41 15.32
CA GLU A 95 -18.41 -15.61 15.65
C GLU A 95 -18.50 -15.93 17.15
N PRO A 96 -19.30 -15.20 17.95
CA PRO A 96 -19.43 -15.48 19.36
C PRO A 96 -20.00 -16.88 19.51
N ASN A 97 -19.20 -17.79 20.08
CA ASN A 97 -19.66 -19.12 20.42
C ASN A 97 -20.71 -19.01 21.54
N LEU A 98 -21.98 -18.85 21.14
CA LEU A 98 -23.14 -18.75 22.02
C LEU A 98 -23.34 -20.02 22.86
N LEU A 99 -22.70 -21.14 22.49
CA LEU A 99 -22.73 -22.40 23.23
C LEU A 99 -21.71 -22.44 24.39
N SER A 100 -20.76 -21.49 24.44
CA SER A 100 -19.77 -21.39 25.53
C SER A 100 -20.23 -20.53 26.71
N MET A 101 -21.28 -19.72 26.53
CA MET A 101 -21.88 -18.89 27.57
C MET A 101 -22.92 -19.66 28.38
N GLY A 102 -22.50 -20.75 29.03
CA GLY A 102 -23.10 -21.32 30.26
C GLY A 102 -24.63 -21.49 30.40
N ALA A 103 -25.44 -21.36 29.35
CA ALA A 103 -26.89 -21.16 29.50
C ALA A 103 -27.76 -22.39 29.24
N TYR A 104 -27.19 -23.56 28.91
CA TYR A 104 -27.97 -24.77 28.70
C TYR A 104 -27.30 -26.01 29.29
N ASN A 105 -27.34 -26.12 30.62
CA ASN A 105 -27.31 -27.39 31.33
C ASN A 105 -28.28 -27.30 32.52
N LYS A 106 -29.51 -27.75 32.32
CA LYS A 106 -30.38 -28.27 33.37
C LYS A 106 -31.26 -29.38 32.80
#